data_AF-A0A6L6Q5V4-F1
#
_entry.id   AF-A0A6L6Q5V4-F1
#
_cell.length_a   1.000
_cell.length_b   1.000
_cell.length_c   1.000
_cell.angle_alpha   90.00
_cell.angle_beta   90.00
_cell.angle_gamma   90.00
#
_symmetry.space_group_name_H-M   'P 1'
#
loop_
_entity.id
_entity.type
_entity.pdbx_description
1 polymer ?
#
loop_
_entity_poly.entity_id
_entity_poly.type
_entity_poly.pdbx_seq_one_letter_code
_entity_poly.pdbx_strand_id
1 'polypeptide(L)'
;MLTSAAPAQDMTCRIFATLSDHLAWPDDAEQYLRLQLDLAISQPEGLPPHYDLLGNWLHQEAEQALAAYHAYQQERAAGGPRRHFANMAQMRQFLASAAPARLTAGASLYGVLSRWEDEDFQPMVASYLDYTGHGIPSHNQYLQYRALLEANGAVPLQPQEGAACRSAAVELALARHADVHLAELIGYNLGRQQPSAALLAARYELNELGAEADAFAAPADAAGSAPSALFTLRGVMARVSDPGAFYRRVDNGYRLYRLAGRIELPAATPGPQAIMPPRDTLDAPPQRRASYAPAPLRQPERPLIRHPFPEDEHAWEAIGSELRLLEARLASSESKEEAMQILARLMTPGEQHTQVGLMAARIFSQLFRL
;
A
#
# COMPACT_ATOMS: atom_id res chain seq x y z
N MET A 1 40.54 -3.57 18.85
CA MET A 1 39.68 -2.70 18.03
C MET A 1 38.52 -3.55 17.55
N LEU A 2 37.45 -3.59 18.34
CA LEU A 2 36.24 -4.35 18.03
C LEU A 2 35.22 -3.38 17.43
N THR A 3 34.82 -3.69 16.21
CA THR A 3 33.79 -3.05 15.40
C THR A 3 32.46 -3.01 16.15
N SER A 4 32.04 -1.82 16.55
CA SER A 4 30.67 -1.52 16.99
C SER A 4 29.83 -1.18 15.75
N ALA A 5 29.07 -2.16 15.24
CA ALA A 5 28.13 -1.95 14.13
C ALA A 5 26.78 -2.68 14.34
N ALA A 6 26.51 -3.16 15.56
CA ALA A 6 25.38 -4.06 15.84
C ALA A 6 24.03 -3.43 16.30
N PRO A 7 23.86 -2.14 16.67
CA PRO A 7 22.56 -1.68 17.21
C PRO A 7 21.55 -1.13 16.18
N ALA A 8 21.92 -0.95 14.91
CA ALA A 8 21.05 -0.36 13.86
C ALA A 8 20.27 -1.40 13.02
N GLN A 9 20.85 -2.60 12.91
CA GLN A 9 20.18 -3.87 12.65
C GLN A 9 19.28 -4.14 13.89
N ASP A 10 18.44 -5.15 14.08
CA ASP A 10 17.43 -5.27 15.17
C ASP A 10 16.32 -4.18 15.16
N MET A 11 16.64 -2.89 15.02
CA MET A 11 15.69 -1.77 15.09
C MET A 11 14.61 -1.80 14.00
N THR A 12 14.93 -2.18 12.77
CA THR A 12 13.93 -2.23 11.67
C THR A 12 12.86 -3.28 11.93
N CYS A 13 13.26 -4.51 12.28
CA CYS A 13 12.31 -5.58 12.56
C CYS A 13 11.52 -5.33 13.84
N ARG A 14 12.14 -4.73 14.88
CA ARG A 14 11.40 -4.29 16.07
C ARG A 14 10.36 -3.25 15.74
N ILE A 15 10.71 -2.19 15.00
CA ILE A 15 9.75 -1.15 14.59
C ILE A 15 8.61 -1.74 13.76
N PHE A 16 8.92 -2.60 12.80
CA PHE A 16 7.90 -3.32 12.05
C PHE A 16 7.00 -4.14 12.97
N ALA A 17 7.56 -4.99 13.83
CA ALA A 17 6.78 -5.84 14.73
C ALA A 17 5.88 -5.01 15.66
N THR A 18 6.44 -3.97 16.29
CA THR A 18 5.70 -3.08 17.17
C THR A 18 4.56 -2.39 16.43
N LEU A 19 4.83 -1.75 15.29
CA LEU A 19 3.83 -0.97 14.54
C LEU A 19 2.81 -1.84 13.79
N SER A 20 3.13 -3.10 13.50
CA SER A 20 2.22 -4.03 12.81
C SER A 20 1.17 -4.62 13.74
N ASP A 21 1.54 -4.91 14.98
CA ASP A 21 0.62 -5.48 15.97
C ASP A 21 -0.27 -4.38 16.58
N HIS A 22 0.30 -3.21 16.86
CA HIS A 22 -0.45 -2.04 17.32
C HIS A 22 0.24 -0.76 16.85
N LEU A 23 -0.53 0.25 16.42
CA LEU A 23 0.00 1.60 16.23
C LEU A 23 0.20 2.35 17.56
N ALA A 24 0.62 1.64 18.62
CA ALA A 24 1.04 2.25 19.89
C ALA A 24 2.37 2.97 19.65
N TRP A 25 2.48 4.21 20.13
CA TRP A 25 3.47 5.20 19.70
C TRP A 25 4.88 4.92 20.25
N PRO A 26 5.83 4.37 19.46
CA PRO A 26 7.20 4.21 19.90
C PRO A 26 7.96 5.47 19.47
N ASP A 27 8.59 6.19 20.39
CA ASP A 27 9.41 7.37 20.07
C ASP A 27 10.52 7.04 19.03
N ASP A 28 10.94 5.77 18.98
CA ASP A 28 11.96 5.25 18.06
C ASP A 28 11.53 5.28 16.57
N ALA A 29 10.22 5.35 16.26
CA ALA A 29 9.73 5.31 14.88
C ALA A 29 10.08 6.59 14.10
N GLU A 30 10.00 7.77 14.74
CA GLU A 30 10.40 9.03 14.11
C GLU A 30 11.91 9.07 13.89
N GLN A 31 12.68 8.63 14.88
CA GLN A 31 14.13 8.56 14.78
C GLN A 31 14.56 7.64 13.64
N TYR A 32 13.92 6.48 13.50
CA TYR A 32 14.15 5.59 12.37
C TYR A 32 13.83 6.23 11.03
N LEU A 33 12.67 6.90 10.91
CA LEU A 33 12.29 7.59 9.68
C LEU A 33 13.32 8.65 9.29
N ARG A 34 13.79 9.45 10.25
CA ARG A 34 14.85 10.46 10.03
C ARG A 34 16.14 9.82 9.53
N LEU A 35 16.57 8.70 10.13
CA LEU A 35 17.75 7.97 9.65
C LEU A 35 17.57 7.44 8.22
N GLN A 36 16.39 6.94 7.86
CA GLN A 36 16.13 6.50 6.48
C GLN A 36 16.10 7.70 5.51
N LEU A 37 15.57 8.85 5.93
CA LEU A 37 15.58 10.08 5.15
C LEU A 37 17.01 10.61 4.95
N ASP A 38 17.88 10.56 5.95
CA ASP A 38 19.29 10.95 5.80
C ASP A 38 20.00 10.07 4.76
N LEU A 39 19.74 8.76 4.76
CA LEU A 39 20.23 7.83 3.74
C LEU A 39 19.64 8.10 2.35
N ALA A 40 18.37 8.51 2.28
CA ALA A 40 17.73 8.90 1.03
C ALA A 40 18.33 10.21 0.51
N ILE A 41 18.63 11.16 1.39
CA ILE A 41 19.23 12.48 1.10
C ILE A 41 20.67 12.34 0.59
N SER A 42 21.35 11.22 0.82
CA SER A 42 22.67 10.95 0.26
C SER A 42 22.66 10.34 -1.15
N GLN A 43 21.49 10.02 -1.72
CA GLN A 43 21.37 9.46 -3.08
C GLN A 43 21.49 10.56 -4.16
N PRO A 44 21.45 10.28 -5.45
CA PRO A 44 21.17 11.32 -6.45
C PRO A 44 19.76 11.91 -6.27
N GLU A 45 19.53 13.15 -6.71
CA GLU A 45 18.19 13.74 -6.79
C GLU A 45 17.23 12.80 -7.55
N GLY A 46 15.99 12.74 -7.07
CA GLY A 46 15.00 11.80 -7.56
C GLY A 46 14.00 12.42 -8.53
N LEU A 47 13.66 13.68 -8.31
CA LEU A 47 12.70 14.48 -9.07
C LEU A 47 13.41 15.56 -9.91
N PRO A 48 12.76 16.12 -10.95
CA PRO A 48 13.31 17.26 -11.70
C PRO A 48 13.50 18.49 -10.80
N PRO A 49 14.39 19.44 -11.16
CA PRO A 49 14.75 20.56 -10.29
C PRO A 49 13.62 21.57 -10.04
N HIS A 50 12.58 21.56 -10.88
CA HIS A 50 11.46 22.48 -10.79
C HIS A 50 10.13 21.74 -10.84
N TYR A 51 9.22 22.11 -9.94
CA TYR A 51 7.87 21.54 -9.83
C TYR A 51 7.10 21.56 -11.15
N ASP A 52 7.23 22.64 -11.94
CA ASP A 52 6.53 22.78 -13.23
C ASP A 52 6.93 21.72 -14.27
N LEU A 53 8.09 21.08 -14.09
CA LEU A 53 8.57 20.00 -14.96
C LEU A 53 8.05 18.62 -14.50
N LEU A 54 7.56 18.50 -13.27
CA LEU A 54 7.24 17.23 -12.63
C LEU A 54 6.23 16.41 -13.42
N GLY A 55 5.14 17.03 -13.90
CA GLY A 55 4.09 16.32 -14.64
C GLY A 55 4.61 15.63 -15.89
N ASN A 56 5.37 16.35 -16.72
CA ASN A 56 5.97 15.82 -17.94
C ASN A 56 7.02 14.75 -17.63
N TRP A 57 7.82 14.97 -16.57
CA TRP A 57 8.83 14.01 -16.15
C TRP A 57 8.22 12.69 -15.68
N LEU A 58 7.19 12.72 -14.82
CA LEU A 58 6.48 11.51 -14.38
C LEU A 58 5.85 10.77 -15.56
N HIS A 59 5.29 11.50 -16.53
CA HIS A 59 4.74 10.89 -17.74
C HIS A 59 5.81 10.14 -18.55
N GLN A 60 6.98 10.75 -18.77
CA GLN A 60 8.08 10.13 -19.49
C GLN A 60 8.64 8.90 -18.76
N GLU A 61 8.80 8.97 -17.43
CA GLU A 61 9.20 7.81 -16.61
C GLU A 61 8.18 6.66 -16.76
N ALA A 62 6.89 7.00 -16.78
CA ALA A 62 5.83 6.03 -16.95
C ALA A 62 5.88 5.35 -18.33
N GLU A 63 6.04 6.12 -19.41
CA GLU A 63 6.20 5.59 -20.77
C GLU A 63 7.41 4.67 -20.88
N GLN A 64 8.54 5.04 -20.29
CA GLN A 64 9.76 4.22 -20.29
C GLN A 64 9.55 2.88 -19.57
N ALA A 65 8.92 2.89 -18.40
CA ALA A 65 8.64 1.67 -17.66
C ALA A 65 7.69 0.73 -18.43
N LEU A 66 6.64 1.29 -19.06
CA LEU A 66 5.69 0.51 -19.86
C LEU A 66 6.36 -0.04 -21.13
N ALA A 67 7.20 0.74 -21.80
CA ALA A 67 7.99 0.30 -22.95
C ALA A 67 8.96 -0.83 -22.58
N ALA A 68 9.64 -0.73 -21.42
CA ALA A 68 10.52 -1.78 -20.92
C ALA A 68 9.76 -3.09 -20.60
N TYR A 69 8.54 -2.99 -20.08
CA TYR A 69 7.69 -4.17 -19.87
C TYR A 69 7.22 -4.78 -21.20
N HIS A 70 6.85 -3.96 -22.19
CA HIS A 70 6.49 -4.45 -23.51
C HIS A 70 7.67 -5.19 -24.19
N ALA A 71 8.90 -4.66 -24.08
CA ALA A 71 10.10 -5.34 -24.55
C ALA A 71 10.28 -6.71 -23.86
N TYR A 72 10.07 -6.78 -22.55
CA TYR A 72 10.07 -8.05 -21.82
C TYR A 72 9.02 -9.04 -22.34
N GLN A 73 7.80 -8.58 -22.63
CA GLN A 73 6.76 -9.45 -23.21
C GLN A 73 7.17 -10.00 -24.58
N GLN A 74 7.81 -9.19 -25.42
CA GLN A 74 8.34 -9.65 -26.71
C GLN A 74 9.44 -10.70 -26.56
N GLU A 75 10.38 -10.48 -25.62
CA GLU A 75 11.41 -11.48 -25.29
C GLU A 75 10.77 -12.80 -24.86
N ARG A 76 9.74 -12.76 -24.01
CA ARG A 76 9.01 -13.95 -23.56
C ARG A 76 8.26 -14.63 -24.70
N ALA A 77 7.61 -13.87 -25.58
CA ALA A 77 6.95 -14.42 -26.77
C ALA A 77 7.93 -15.11 -27.73
N ALA A 78 9.19 -14.65 -27.77
CA ALA A 78 10.27 -15.26 -28.53
C ALA A 78 10.95 -16.46 -27.82
N GLY A 79 10.46 -16.87 -26.65
CA GLY A 79 11.02 -17.99 -25.87
C GLY A 79 12.22 -17.63 -24.99
N GLY A 80 12.51 -16.34 -24.80
CA GLY A 80 13.50 -15.88 -23.81
C GLY A 80 13.06 -16.21 -22.38
N PRO A 81 13.96 -16.33 -21.40
CA PRO A 81 13.65 -16.85 -20.06
C PRO A 81 12.86 -15.87 -19.16
N ARG A 82 12.26 -16.41 -18.10
CA ARG A 82 11.77 -15.63 -16.95
C ARG A 82 12.94 -14.92 -16.24
N ARG A 83 12.70 -13.69 -15.79
CA ARG A 83 13.66 -12.82 -15.11
C ARG A 83 13.67 -13.01 -13.59
N HIS A 84 12.53 -13.33 -12.97
CA HIS A 84 12.39 -13.30 -11.52
C HIS A 84 12.20 -14.68 -10.89
N PHE A 85 11.32 -15.50 -11.46
CA PHE A 85 10.97 -16.79 -10.87
C PHE A 85 11.30 -17.92 -11.84
N ALA A 86 12.26 -18.77 -11.47
CA ALA A 86 12.59 -19.97 -12.23
C ALA A 86 11.58 -21.10 -12.01
N ASN A 87 10.98 -21.21 -10.82
CA ASN A 87 10.04 -22.29 -10.47
C ASN A 87 9.11 -21.89 -9.31
N MET A 88 8.13 -22.76 -9.01
CA MET A 88 7.16 -22.55 -7.94
C MET A 88 7.80 -22.41 -6.55
N ALA A 89 8.92 -23.08 -6.29
CA ALA A 89 9.60 -22.98 -4.99
C ALA A 89 10.20 -21.58 -4.79
N GLN A 90 10.88 -21.05 -5.81
CA GLN A 90 11.40 -19.67 -5.78
C GLN A 90 10.28 -18.64 -5.65
N MET A 91 9.16 -18.86 -6.35
CA MET A 91 7.96 -18.03 -6.23
C MET A 91 7.40 -18.02 -4.80
N ARG A 92 7.19 -19.20 -4.19
CA ARG A 92 6.67 -19.31 -2.82
C ARG A 92 7.60 -18.65 -1.80
N GLN A 93 8.91 -18.86 -1.94
CA GLN A 93 9.91 -18.22 -1.10
C GLN A 93 9.84 -16.70 -1.23
N PHE A 94 9.69 -16.19 -2.45
CA PHE A 94 9.53 -14.76 -2.67
C PHE A 94 8.26 -14.21 -2.01
N LEU A 95 7.10 -14.84 -2.24
CA LEU A 95 5.83 -14.42 -1.63
C LEU A 95 5.94 -14.37 -0.09
N ALA A 96 6.56 -15.38 0.52
CA ALA A 96 6.81 -15.36 1.97
C ALA A 96 7.73 -14.21 2.40
N SER A 97 8.83 -13.97 1.67
CA SER A 97 9.80 -12.92 2.00
C SER A 97 9.29 -11.49 1.76
N ALA A 98 8.39 -11.30 0.79
CA ALA A 98 7.79 -10.01 0.47
C ALA A 98 6.65 -9.63 1.43
N ALA A 99 6.22 -10.56 2.31
CA ALA A 99 5.05 -10.39 3.14
C ALA A 99 5.05 -9.12 4.00
N PRO A 100 6.14 -8.73 4.70
CA PRO A 100 6.16 -7.49 5.46
C PRO A 100 5.76 -6.27 4.63
N ALA A 101 6.40 -6.08 3.46
CA ALA A 101 6.11 -4.94 2.59
C ALA A 101 4.71 -4.98 1.97
N ARG A 102 4.22 -6.17 1.61
CA ARG A 102 2.91 -6.32 0.96
C ARG A 102 1.75 -6.17 1.93
N LEU A 103 1.88 -6.68 3.16
CA LEU A 103 0.85 -6.53 4.19
C LEU A 103 0.73 -5.09 4.68
N THR A 104 1.78 -4.28 4.59
CA THR A 104 1.76 -2.85 4.92
C THR A 104 1.65 -1.94 3.71
N ALA A 105 1.38 -2.48 2.51
CA ALA A 105 1.32 -1.69 1.30
C ALA A 105 0.22 -0.61 1.42
N GLY A 106 0.59 0.65 1.17
CA GLY A 106 -0.36 1.76 1.29
C GLY A 106 -0.54 2.31 2.70
N ALA A 107 0.12 1.74 3.73
CA ALA A 107 -0.07 2.18 5.11
C ALA A 107 0.28 3.66 5.33
N SER A 108 1.26 4.22 4.62
CA SER A 108 1.58 5.67 4.70
C SER A 108 0.38 6.57 4.41
N LEU A 109 -0.55 6.16 3.54
CA LEU A 109 -1.74 6.95 3.21
C LEU A 109 -2.69 7.09 4.41
N TYR A 110 -2.63 6.19 5.39
CA TYR A 110 -3.37 6.35 6.65
C TYR A 110 -3.08 7.69 7.32
N GLY A 111 -1.83 8.16 7.20
CA GLY A 111 -1.38 9.41 7.81
C GLY A 111 -2.09 10.67 7.28
N VAL A 112 -2.80 10.59 6.16
CA VAL A 112 -3.60 11.70 5.63
C VAL A 112 -5.11 11.50 5.84
N LEU A 113 -5.54 10.41 6.47
CA LEU A 113 -6.97 10.08 6.62
C LEU A 113 -7.74 11.12 7.45
N SER A 114 -7.08 11.75 8.43
CA SER A 114 -7.66 12.86 9.22
C SER A 114 -7.90 14.12 8.39
N ARG A 115 -7.35 14.21 7.18
CA ARG A 115 -7.45 15.37 6.26
C ARG A 115 -8.57 15.20 5.24
N TRP A 116 -9.58 14.40 5.55
CA TRP A 116 -10.67 14.06 4.64
C TRP A 116 -11.49 15.27 4.16
N GLU A 117 -11.54 16.36 4.93
CA GLU A 117 -12.20 17.63 4.53
C GLU A 117 -11.35 18.49 3.60
N ASP A 118 -10.02 18.30 3.58
CA ASP A 118 -9.12 19.07 2.75
C ASP A 118 -9.20 18.56 1.31
N GLU A 119 -9.81 19.36 0.42
CA GLU A 119 -10.01 19.04 -1.00
C GLU A 119 -8.72 18.59 -1.69
N ASP A 120 -7.57 19.16 -1.31
CA ASP A 120 -6.29 18.79 -1.90
C ASP A 120 -5.84 17.40 -1.46
N PHE A 121 -6.25 16.92 -0.28
CA PHE A 121 -5.91 15.57 0.22
C PHE A 121 -6.95 14.51 -0.13
N GLN A 122 -8.15 14.88 -0.56
CA GLN A 122 -9.20 13.93 -0.95
C GLN A 122 -8.72 12.85 -1.93
N PRO A 123 -7.88 13.13 -2.96
CA PRO A 123 -7.35 12.09 -3.84
C PRO A 123 -6.56 11.01 -3.10
N MET A 124 -5.71 11.40 -2.13
CA MET A 124 -4.88 10.45 -1.37
C MET A 124 -5.71 9.69 -0.33
N VAL A 125 -6.72 10.34 0.27
CA VAL A 125 -7.72 9.67 1.12
C VAL A 125 -8.46 8.60 0.32
N ALA A 126 -8.93 8.93 -0.90
CA ALA A 126 -9.56 7.96 -1.78
C ALA A 126 -8.65 6.77 -2.09
N SER A 127 -7.35 7.02 -2.37
CA SER A 127 -6.38 5.93 -2.55
C SER A 127 -6.25 5.04 -1.32
N TYR A 128 -6.32 5.58 -0.10
CA TYR A 128 -6.31 4.74 1.11
C TYR A 128 -7.54 3.85 1.18
N LEU A 129 -8.71 4.40 0.84
CA LEU A 129 -9.95 3.65 0.81
C LEU A 129 -9.91 2.53 -0.23
N ASP A 130 -9.27 2.74 -1.38
CA ASP A 130 -9.01 1.69 -2.37
C ASP A 130 -8.17 0.53 -1.78
N TYR A 131 -7.10 0.82 -1.04
CA TYR A 131 -6.28 -0.20 -0.34
C TYR A 131 -7.09 -0.99 0.69
N THR A 132 -7.96 -0.32 1.43
CA THR A 132 -8.86 -0.96 2.42
C THR A 132 -10.02 -1.71 1.76
N GLY A 133 -10.17 -1.61 0.43
CA GLY A 133 -11.26 -2.19 -0.34
C GLY A 133 -12.62 -1.54 -0.06
N HIS A 134 -12.67 -0.31 0.45
CA HIS A 134 -13.89 0.34 0.96
C HIS A 134 -14.66 -0.51 1.99
N GLY A 135 -13.93 -1.33 2.77
CA GLY A 135 -14.55 -2.25 3.71
C GLY A 135 -15.16 -3.51 3.08
N ILE A 136 -14.86 -3.80 1.81
CA ILE A 136 -15.22 -5.06 1.14
C ILE A 136 -14.04 -6.03 1.30
N PRO A 137 -14.20 -7.16 2.02
CA PRO A 137 -13.09 -8.06 2.32
C PRO A 137 -12.35 -8.57 1.08
N SER A 138 -13.08 -8.89 0.00
CA SER A 138 -12.49 -9.40 -1.25
C SER A 138 -11.70 -8.36 -2.04
N HIS A 139 -11.79 -7.07 -1.70
CA HIS A 139 -11.03 -5.98 -2.31
C HIS A 139 -9.95 -5.41 -1.38
N ASN A 140 -9.92 -5.84 -0.12
CA ASN A 140 -8.94 -5.38 0.85
C ASN A 140 -7.57 -6.01 0.53
N GLN A 141 -6.56 -5.17 0.26
CA GLN A 141 -5.25 -5.61 -0.21
C GLN A 141 -4.52 -6.52 0.80
N TYR A 142 -4.65 -6.23 2.10
CA TYR A 142 -4.08 -7.08 3.15
C TYR A 142 -4.69 -8.49 3.09
N LEU A 143 -6.02 -8.58 3.03
CA LEU A 143 -6.72 -9.88 2.98
C LEU A 143 -6.44 -10.64 1.68
N GLN A 144 -6.38 -9.94 0.54
CA GLN A 144 -5.99 -10.55 -0.74
C GLN A 144 -4.60 -11.17 -0.66
N TYR A 145 -3.62 -10.45 -0.10
CA TYR A 145 -2.25 -10.97 0.03
C TYR A 145 -2.17 -12.15 1.00
N ARG A 146 -2.90 -12.11 2.12
CA ARG A 146 -3.01 -13.24 3.06
C ARG A 146 -3.57 -14.49 2.39
N ALA A 147 -4.64 -14.34 1.61
CA ALA A 147 -5.21 -15.45 0.85
C ALA A 147 -4.25 -15.99 -0.21
N LEU A 148 -3.47 -15.11 -0.87
CA LEU A 148 -2.44 -15.51 -1.83
C LEU A 148 -1.36 -16.39 -1.18
N LEU A 149 -0.88 -16.00 0.02
CA LEU A 149 0.11 -16.77 0.77
C LEU A 149 -0.42 -18.17 1.10
N GLU A 150 -1.64 -18.26 1.62
CA GLU A 150 -2.31 -19.52 1.96
C GLU A 150 -2.49 -20.42 0.72
N ALA A 151 -3.05 -19.88 -0.37
CA ALA A 151 -3.31 -20.61 -1.60
C ALA A 151 -2.03 -21.19 -2.24
N ASN A 152 -0.87 -20.58 -1.98
CA ASN A 152 0.42 -21.04 -2.49
C ASN A 152 1.23 -21.85 -1.47
N GLY A 153 0.74 -22.05 -0.25
CA GLY A 153 1.52 -22.65 0.85
C GLY A 153 2.80 -21.87 1.16
N ALA A 154 2.80 -20.56 0.89
CA ALA A 154 3.89 -19.66 1.20
C ALA A 154 3.78 -19.25 2.66
N VAL A 155 4.54 -19.90 3.54
CA VAL A 155 4.55 -19.60 4.97
C VAL A 155 5.47 -18.42 5.22
N PRO A 156 4.97 -17.27 5.69
CA PRO A 156 5.83 -16.15 6.07
C PRO A 156 6.83 -16.62 7.13
N LEU A 157 8.10 -16.36 6.88
CA LEU A 157 9.13 -16.55 7.88
C LEU A 157 8.97 -15.48 8.95
N GLN A 158 9.51 -15.72 10.14
CA GLN A 158 9.69 -14.66 11.14
C GLN A 158 10.35 -13.45 10.46
N PRO A 159 9.90 -12.21 10.73
CA PRO A 159 10.45 -11.02 10.09
C PRO A 159 11.97 -10.97 10.27
N GLN A 160 12.69 -11.24 9.20
CA GLN A 160 14.14 -11.12 9.16
C GLN A 160 14.48 -9.77 8.55
N GLU A 161 15.63 -9.22 8.92
CA GLU A 161 16.09 -8.00 8.31
C GLU A 161 16.22 -8.17 6.80
N GLY A 162 15.77 -7.15 6.08
CA GLY A 162 15.74 -7.16 4.63
C GLY A 162 14.94 -5.98 4.10
N ALA A 163 14.93 -5.83 2.77
CA ALA A 163 14.21 -4.75 2.11
C ALA A 163 12.71 -4.75 2.41
N ALA A 164 12.08 -5.93 2.54
CA ALA A 164 10.66 -6.01 2.84
C ALA A 164 10.31 -5.43 4.22
N CYS A 165 11.06 -5.78 5.27
CA CYS A 165 10.87 -5.22 6.61
C CYS A 165 11.19 -3.72 6.65
N ARG A 166 12.22 -3.28 5.91
CA ARG A 166 12.56 -1.85 5.78
C ARG A 166 11.43 -1.06 5.13
N SER A 167 10.90 -1.56 4.02
CA SER A 167 9.74 -0.96 3.34
C SER A 167 8.54 -0.85 4.28
N ALA A 168 8.25 -1.91 5.01
CA ALA A 168 7.13 -1.95 5.94
C ALA A 168 7.28 -0.96 7.10
N ALA A 169 8.47 -0.92 7.71
CA ALA A 169 8.77 0.02 8.79
C ALA A 169 8.67 1.48 8.31
N VAL A 170 9.13 1.80 7.10
CA VAL A 170 9.01 3.15 6.51
C VAL A 170 7.56 3.54 6.27
N GLU A 171 6.74 2.67 5.67
CA GLU A 171 5.31 2.94 5.43
C GLU A 171 4.57 3.23 6.75
N LEU A 172 4.81 2.41 7.78
CA LEU A 172 4.19 2.57 9.09
C LEU A 172 4.70 3.82 9.83
N ALA A 173 6.00 4.14 9.75
CA ALA A 173 6.56 5.34 10.35
C ALA A 173 6.04 6.62 9.67
N LEU A 174 5.90 6.62 8.33
CA LEU A 174 5.28 7.72 7.59
C LEU A 174 3.81 7.90 7.98
N ALA A 175 3.05 6.80 8.09
CA ALA A 175 1.66 6.85 8.54
C ALA A 175 1.52 7.51 9.92
N ARG A 176 2.46 7.19 10.81
CA ARG A 176 2.48 7.67 12.19
C ARG A 176 2.85 9.16 12.31
N HIS A 177 3.81 9.62 11.52
CA HIS A 177 4.40 10.97 11.62
C HIS A 177 4.06 11.87 10.43
N ALA A 178 2.92 11.63 9.78
CA ALA A 178 2.50 12.35 8.58
C ALA A 178 2.38 13.87 8.75
N ASP A 179 1.97 14.34 9.93
CA ASP A 179 1.86 15.79 10.19
C ASP A 179 3.21 16.51 10.12
N VAL A 180 4.26 15.85 10.59
CA VAL A 180 5.63 16.40 10.55
C VAL A 180 6.27 16.15 9.19
N HIS A 181 6.02 14.98 8.58
CA HIS A 181 6.66 14.50 7.35
C HIS A 181 5.73 14.53 6.12
N LEU A 182 4.82 15.50 6.05
CA LEU A 182 3.78 15.54 5.01
C LEU A 182 4.35 15.63 3.60
N ALA A 183 5.39 16.45 3.41
CA ALA A 183 6.06 16.59 2.12
C ALA A 183 6.76 15.28 1.70
N GLU A 184 7.48 14.63 2.61
CA GLU A 184 8.13 13.34 2.37
C GLU A 184 7.11 12.24 2.11
N LEU A 185 5.98 12.23 2.81
CA LEU A 185 4.87 11.31 2.56
C LEU A 185 4.33 11.49 1.15
N ILE A 186 4.05 12.72 0.71
CA ILE A 186 3.60 13.01 -0.66
C ILE A 186 4.64 12.51 -1.67
N GLY A 187 5.92 12.82 -1.46
CA GLY A 187 7.02 12.35 -2.30
C GLY A 187 7.14 10.83 -2.38
N TYR A 188 7.03 10.16 -1.24
CA TYR A 188 7.06 8.70 -1.16
C TYR A 188 5.91 8.07 -1.96
N ASN A 189 4.71 8.65 -1.84
CA ASN A 189 3.53 8.19 -2.55
C ASN A 189 3.59 8.51 -4.06
N LEU A 190 4.20 9.63 -4.47
CA LEU A 190 4.51 9.90 -5.88
C LEU A 190 5.35 8.78 -6.50
N GLY A 191 6.38 8.33 -5.78
CA GLY A 191 7.21 7.20 -6.19
C GLY A 191 6.41 5.90 -6.32
N ARG A 192 5.57 5.60 -5.31
CA ARG A 192 4.71 4.41 -5.31
C ARG A 192 3.73 4.37 -6.47
N GLN A 193 3.28 5.52 -6.95
CA GLN A 193 2.31 5.63 -8.04
C GLN A 193 2.92 5.45 -9.43
N GLN A 194 4.25 5.45 -9.56
CA GLN A 194 4.90 5.22 -10.84
C GLN A 194 4.84 3.75 -11.24
N PRO A 195 4.65 3.43 -12.54
CA PRO A 195 4.75 2.07 -13.03
C PRO A 195 6.13 1.48 -12.79
N SER A 196 6.16 0.15 -12.64
CA SER A 196 7.41 -0.61 -12.50
C SER A 196 7.43 -1.75 -13.49
N ALA A 197 8.32 -1.67 -14.48
CA ALA A 197 8.54 -2.72 -15.47
C ALA A 197 8.87 -4.07 -14.82
N ALA A 198 9.67 -4.04 -13.75
CA ALA A 198 10.06 -5.23 -13.01
C ALA A 198 8.86 -5.83 -12.25
N LEU A 199 8.01 -4.99 -11.65
CA LEU A 199 6.81 -5.47 -10.97
C LEU A 199 5.78 -6.05 -11.96
N LEU A 200 5.62 -5.43 -13.13
CA LEU A 200 4.80 -5.96 -14.22
C LEU A 200 5.33 -7.30 -14.73
N ALA A 201 6.65 -7.42 -14.94
CA ALA A 201 7.29 -8.68 -15.32
C ALA A 201 7.09 -9.75 -14.23
N ALA A 202 7.32 -9.43 -12.97
CA ALA A 202 7.09 -10.36 -11.86
C ALA A 202 5.64 -10.85 -11.80
N ARG A 203 4.66 -9.97 -12.02
CA ARG A 203 3.25 -10.37 -12.08
C ARG A 203 2.92 -11.28 -13.25
N TYR A 204 3.48 -10.98 -14.42
CA TYR A 204 3.35 -11.85 -15.58
C TYR A 204 3.85 -13.27 -15.26
N GLU A 205 5.04 -13.37 -14.65
CA GLU A 205 5.63 -14.66 -14.25
C GLU A 205 4.89 -15.37 -13.12
N LEU A 206 4.33 -14.62 -12.16
CA LEU A 206 3.49 -15.17 -11.10
C LEU A 206 2.25 -15.86 -11.69
N ASN A 207 1.60 -15.22 -12.66
CA ASN A 207 0.47 -15.81 -13.38
C ASN A 207 0.89 -17.04 -14.19
N GLU A 208 2.05 -17.02 -14.87
CA GLU A 208 2.59 -18.20 -15.57
C GLU A 208 2.81 -19.39 -14.61
N LEU A 209 3.19 -19.11 -13.36
CA LEU A 209 3.39 -20.12 -12.32
C LEU A 209 2.11 -20.51 -11.56
N GLY A 210 0.96 -19.95 -11.95
CA GLY A 210 -0.35 -20.26 -11.37
C GLY A 210 -0.68 -19.53 -10.06
N ALA A 211 0.09 -18.53 -9.67
CA ALA A 211 -0.26 -17.63 -8.57
C ALA A 211 -1.21 -16.52 -9.04
N GLU A 212 -2.14 -16.10 -8.19
CA GLU A 212 -3.05 -14.99 -8.48
C GLU A 212 -2.31 -13.65 -8.35
N ALA A 213 -1.68 -13.19 -9.44
CA ALA A 213 -0.80 -12.03 -9.39
C ALA A 213 -1.50 -10.72 -8.99
N ASP A 214 -2.82 -10.62 -9.18
CA ASP A 214 -3.60 -9.44 -8.76
C ASP A 214 -3.66 -9.30 -7.25
N ALA A 215 -3.66 -10.43 -6.51
CA ALA A 215 -3.57 -10.44 -5.06
C ALA A 215 -2.13 -10.14 -4.57
N PHE A 216 -1.13 -10.29 -5.44
CA PHE A 216 0.24 -9.86 -5.16
C PHE A 216 0.37 -8.35 -5.33
N ALA A 217 -0.06 -7.80 -6.48
CA ALA A 217 -0.16 -6.37 -6.74
C ALA A 217 -1.24 -6.13 -7.81
N ALA A 218 -2.15 -5.17 -7.62
CA ALA A 218 -3.26 -4.95 -8.55
C ALA A 218 -2.76 -4.34 -9.88
N PRO A 219 -3.45 -4.51 -11.04
CA PRO A 219 -3.04 -3.92 -12.34
C PRO A 219 -2.64 -2.46 -12.25
N ALA A 220 -3.46 -1.67 -11.56
CA ALA A 220 -3.19 -0.26 -11.29
C ALA A 220 -1.95 -0.01 -10.41
N ASP A 221 -1.61 -0.88 -9.46
CA ASP A 221 -0.39 -0.70 -8.66
C ASP A 221 0.90 -0.89 -9.47
N ALA A 222 0.88 -1.77 -10.50
CA ALA A 222 2.08 -2.07 -11.29
C ALA A 222 2.22 -1.23 -12.57
N ALA A 223 1.09 -0.91 -13.21
CA ALA A 223 1.03 -0.08 -14.42
C ALA A 223 0.97 1.42 -14.12
N GLY A 224 1.00 1.79 -12.84
CA GLY A 224 0.84 3.15 -12.35
C GLY A 224 -0.60 3.41 -11.91
N SER A 225 -0.76 3.86 -10.67
CA SER A 225 -2.07 4.11 -10.08
C SER A 225 -2.52 5.54 -10.33
N ALA A 226 -3.78 5.87 -10.01
CA ALA A 226 -4.29 7.23 -10.15
C ALA A 226 -3.33 8.21 -9.45
N PRO A 227 -2.99 9.36 -10.07
CA PRO A 227 -1.89 10.23 -9.64
C PRO A 227 -2.29 11.10 -8.44
N SER A 228 -2.83 10.49 -7.38
CA SER A 228 -3.39 11.21 -6.25
C SER A 228 -2.36 12.05 -5.51
N ALA A 229 -1.11 11.59 -5.38
CA ALA A 229 -0.06 12.37 -4.74
C ALA A 229 0.35 13.58 -5.60
N LEU A 230 0.27 13.48 -6.93
CA LEU A 230 0.53 14.63 -7.81
C LEU A 230 -0.58 15.68 -7.69
N PHE A 231 -1.85 15.26 -7.63
CA PHE A 231 -2.97 16.18 -7.43
C PHE A 231 -2.91 16.85 -6.06
N THR A 232 -2.64 16.09 -4.99
CA THR A 232 -2.42 16.64 -3.66
C THR A 232 -1.24 17.61 -3.63
N LEU A 233 -0.12 17.25 -4.26
CA LEU A 233 1.02 18.14 -4.34
C LEU A 233 0.67 19.45 -5.03
N ARG A 234 -0.11 19.43 -6.12
CA ARG A 234 -0.52 20.64 -6.85
C ARG A 234 -1.27 21.63 -5.95
N GLY A 235 -2.22 21.13 -5.19
CA GLY A 235 -2.99 21.95 -4.25
C GLY A 235 -2.12 22.51 -3.12
N VAL A 236 -1.32 21.64 -2.49
CA VAL A 236 -0.43 22.04 -1.39
C VAL A 236 0.61 23.06 -1.85
N MET A 237 1.20 22.90 -3.04
CA MET A 237 2.19 23.84 -3.59
C MET A 237 1.65 25.25 -3.79
N ALA A 238 0.34 25.41 -4.01
CA ALA A 238 -0.28 26.72 -4.20
C ALA A 238 -0.44 27.52 -2.89
N ARG A 239 -0.36 26.87 -1.72
CA ARG A 239 -0.66 27.47 -0.41
C ARG A 239 0.51 27.47 0.58
N VAL A 240 1.59 26.74 0.31
CA VAL A 240 2.77 26.69 1.18
C VAL A 240 3.60 27.97 1.10
N SER A 241 4.09 28.42 2.25
CA SER A 241 4.87 29.66 2.38
C SER A 241 6.24 29.61 1.70
N ASP A 242 6.88 28.43 1.65
CA ASP A 242 8.14 28.19 0.94
C ASP A 242 8.00 26.96 0.03
N PRO A 243 7.50 27.15 -1.21
CA PRO A 243 7.34 26.07 -2.18
C PRO A 243 8.65 25.35 -2.51
N GLY A 244 9.79 26.06 -2.49
CA GLY A 244 11.10 25.49 -2.79
C GLY A 244 11.56 24.53 -1.70
N ALA A 245 11.43 24.91 -0.42
CA ALA A 245 11.73 24.02 0.69
C ALA A 245 10.77 22.83 0.77
N PHE A 246 9.48 23.06 0.51
CA PHE A 246 8.49 21.99 0.46
C PHE A 246 8.85 20.98 -0.64
N TYR A 247 9.15 21.45 -1.84
CA TYR A 247 9.47 20.57 -2.97
C TYR A 247 10.77 19.77 -2.76
N ARG A 248 11.80 20.34 -2.11
CA ARG A 248 12.99 19.56 -1.70
C ARG A 248 12.64 18.40 -0.76
N ARG A 249 11.71 18.61 0.16
CA ARG A 249 11.24 17.54 1.07
C ARG A 249 10.41 16.48 0.33
N VAL A 250 9.65 16.88 -0.68
CA VAL A 250 8.98 15.95 -1.61
C VAL A 250 10.00 15.10 -2.35
N ASP A 251 11.09 15.68 -2.86
CA ASP A 251 12.18 14.92 -3.46
C ASP A 251 12.83 13.93 -2.47
N ASN A 252 13.07 14.34 -1.23
CA ASN A 252 13.57 13.44 -0.18
C ASN A 252 12.64 12.23 0.03
N GLY A 253 11.33 12.46 0.05
CA GLY A 253 10.32 11.40 0.11
C GLY A 253 10.34 10.47 -1.09
N TYR A 254 10.48 11.01 -2.30
CA TYR A 254 10.57 10.22 -3.52
C TYR A 254 11.84 9.36 -3.54
N ARG A 255 12.96 9.90 -3.08
CA ARG A 255 14.23 9.18 -2.91
C ARG A 255 14.13 8.10 -1.84
N LEU A 256 13.40 8.37 -0.76
CA LEU A 256 13.10 7.37 0.27
C LEU A 256 12.31 6.20 -0.32
N TYR A 257 11.31 6.46 -1.17
CA TYR A 257 10.60 5.37 -1.87
C TYR A 257 11.55 4.56 -2.76
N ARG A 258 12.42 5.21 -3.53
CA ARG A 258 13.40 4.51 -4.38
C ARG A 258 14.37 3.64 -3.58
N LEU A 259 14.78 4.10 -2.40
CA LEU A 259 15.73 3.42 -1.53
C LEU A 259 15.09 2.26 -0.76
N ALA A 260 13.90 2.48 -0.19
CA ALA A 260 13.32 1.59 0.82
C ALA A 260 11.91 1.09 0.48
N GLY A 261 11.17 1.75 -0.41
CA GLY A 261 9.78 1.40 -0.72
C GLY A 261 9.61 0.39 -1.87
N ARG A 262 10.68 0.10 -2.61
CA ARG A 262 10.64 -0.89 -3.70
C ARG A 262 10.72 -2.32 -3.15
N ILE A 263 9.88 -3.19 -3.70
CA ILE A 263 9.99 -4.63 -3.44
C ILE A 263 11.19 -5.16 -4.20
N GLU A 264 12.15 -5.73 -3.48
CA GLU A 264 13.26 -6.45 -4.08
C GLU A 264 12.77 -7.75 -4.72
N LEU A 265 12.87 -7.82 -6.04
CA LEU A 265 12.52 -9.01 -6.80
C LEU A 265 13.74 -9.92 -6.91
N PRO A 266 13.59 -11.25 -6.76
CA PRO A 266 14.67 -12.18 -6.98
C PRO A 266 15.08 -12.18 -8.46
N ALA A 267 16.28 -12.68 -8.73
CA ALA A 267 16.68 -13.10 -10.06
C ALA A 267 16.37 -14.60 -10.23
N ALA A 268 15.81 -14.97 -11.38
CA ALA A 268 15.53 -16.36 -11.69
C ALA A 268 16.83 -17.19 -11.65
N THR A 269 16.82 -18.30 -10.91
CA THR A 269 17.96 -19.21 -10.88
C THR A 269 18.22 -19.76 -12.31
N PRO A 270 19.46 -19.69 -12.84
CA PRO A 270 19.76 -20.18 -14.17
C PRO A 270 19.40 -21.66 -14.35
N GLY A 271 18.72 -22.00 -15.45
CA GLY A 271 18.43 -23.40 -15.80
C GLY A 271 17.25 -23.55 -16.76
N PRO A 272 16.95 -24.78 -17.22
CA PRO A 272 15.86 -25.06 -18.19
C PRO A 272 14.49 -24.59 -17.71
N GLN A 273 14.29 -24.59 -16.39
CA GLN A 273 13.04 -24.16 -15.75
C GLN A 273 12.77 -22.67 -15.98
N ALA A 274 13.81 -21.82 -16.03
CA ALA A 274 13.66 -20.40 -16.35
C ALA A 274 13.26 -20.17 -17.82
N ILE A 275 13.63 -21.09 -18.73
CA ILE A 275 13.37 -21.00 -20.18
C ILE A 275 11.99 -21.55 -20.55
N MET A 276 11.42 -22.44 -19.71
CA MET A 276 10.24 -23.21 -20.06
C MET A 276 9.09 -22.28 -20.56
N PRO A 277 8.65 -22.42 -21.82
CA PRO A 277 7.46 -21.74 -22.31
C PRO A 277 6.23 -22.33 -21.57
N PRO A 278 5.04 -21.70 -21.68
CA PRO A 278 3.82 -22.29 -21.15
C PRO A 278 3.72 -23.73 -21.65
N ARG A 279 3.53 -24.69 -20.73
CA ARG A 279 3.13 -26.04 -21.15
C ARG A 279 1.87 -25.91 -22.01
N ASP A 280 1.71 -26.82 -22.96
CA ASP A 280 0.59 -26.91 -23.91
C ASP A 280 -0.71 -26.31 -23.36
N THR A 281 -1.50 -25.67 -24.21
CA THR A 281 -2.80 -25.05 -23.83
C THR A 281 -3.76 -25.98 -23.06
N LEU A 282 -3.51 -27.29 -23.07
CA LEU A 282 -4.22 -28.33 -22.30
C LEU A 282 -3.72 -28.52 -20.86
N ASP A 283 -2.47 -28.12 -20.58
CA ASP A 283 -1.77 -28.19 -19.28
C ASP A 283 -1.65 -26.80 -18.61
N ALA A 284 -2.10 -25.75 -19.31
CA ALA A 284 -2.31 -24.45 -18.71
C ALA A 284 -3.30 -24.62 -17.54
N PRO A 285 -2.99 -24.12 -16.32
CA PRO A 285 -4.00 -24.06 -15.28
C PRO A 285 -5.23 -23.36 -15.89
N PRO A 286 -6.45 -23.88 -15.65
CA PRO A 286 -7.64 -23.35 -16.31
C PRO A 286 -7.62 -21.83 -16.16
N GLN A 287 -7.85 -21.11 -17.26
CA GLN A 287 -8.05 -19.66 -17.19
C GLN A 287 -9.16 -19.43 -16.17
N ARG A 288 -8.79 -19.11 -14.93
CA ARG A 288 -9.71 -18.56 -13.96
C ARG A 288 -10.00 -17.19 -14.53
N ARG A 289 -11.06 -17.11 -15.35
CA ARG A 289 -11.70 -15.84 -15.65
C ARG A 289 -11.86 -15.17 -14.31
N ALA A 290 -11.15 -14.07 -14.08
CA ALA A 290 -11.55 -13.15 -13.04
C ALA A 290 -13.03 -12.92 -13.32
N SER A 291 -13.90 -13.37 -12.42
CA SER A 291 -15.30 -13.04 -12.44
C SER A 291 -15.41 -11.57 -12.03
N TYR A 292 -14.86 -10.69 -12.85
CA TYR A 292 -15.17 -9.28 -12.80
C TYR A 292 -16.55 -9.16 -13.44
N ALA A 293 -17.58 -9.30 -12.62
CA ALA A 293 -18.86 -8.70 -12.94
C ALA A 293 -18.68 -7.19 -12.69
N PRO A 294 -18.91 -6.31 -13.68
CA PRO A 294 -19.05 -4.88 -13.38
C PRO A 294 -20.11 -4.73 -12.29
N ALA A 295 -19.81 -3.94 -11.27
CA ALA A 295 -20.70 -3.70 -10.15
C ALA A 295 -22.11 -3.35 -10.67
N PRO A 296 -23.19 -3.96 -10.15
CA PRO A 296 -24.53 -3.64 -10.59
C PRO A 296 -24.79 -2.13 -10.38
N LEU A 297 -25.46 -1.53 -11.36
CA LEU A 297 -25.92 -0.14 -11.32
C LEU A 297 -26.64 0.13 -9.99
N ARG A 298 -26.31 1.28 -9.38
CA ARG A 298 -26.82 1.79 -8.11
C ARG A 298 -28.25 1.32 -7.82
N GLN A 299 -28.40 0.51 -6.77
CA GLN A 299 -29.70 0.30 -6.16
C GLN A 299 -30.07 1.55 -5.35
N PRO A 300 -31.36 1.94 -5.33
CA PRO A 300 -31.78 3.19 -4.70
C PRO A 300 -31.43 3.21 -3.21
N GLU A 301 -30.99 4.38 -2.76
CA GLU A 301 -30.56 4.70 -1.41
C GLU A 301 -31.59 4.21 -0.38
N ARG A 302 -31.12 3.34 0.53
CA ARG A 302 -31.85 3.02 1.76
C ARG A 302 -31.37 3.99 2.85
N PRO A 303 -32.29 4.54 3.68
CA PRO A 303 -31.94 5.52 4.70
C PRO A 303 -30.94 4.95 5.73
N LEU A 304 -30.00 5.80 6.13
CA LEU A 304 -28.70 5.50 6.73
C LEU A 304 -28.70 4.78 8.10
N ILE A 305 -29.75 4.88 8.91
CA ILE A 305 -29.84 4.20 10.21
C ILE A 305 -31.32 3.91 10.49
N ARG A 306 -31.68 2.66 10.79
CA ARG A 306 -32.99 2.30 11.36
C ARG A 306 -32.79 1.46 12.61
N HIS A 307 -32.32 2.08 13.68
CA HIS A 307 -32.61 1.57 15.01
C HIS A 307 -32.68 2.73 16.00
N PRO A 308 -33.86 3.00 16.60
CA PRO A 308 -33.92 3.86 17.78
C PRO A 308 -33.20 3.16 18.93
N PHE A 309 -32.15 3.78 19.45
CA PHE A 309 -31.55 3.37 20.72
C PHE A 309 -32.36 4.01 21.87
N PRO A 310 -32.68 3.27 22.94
CA PRO A 310 -33.26 3.87 24.13
C PRO A 310 -32.27 4.87 24.76
N GLU A 311 -32.76 5.99 25.29
CA GLU A 311 -31.95 7.03 25.99
C GLU A 311 -31.33 6.56 27.32
N ASP A 312 -31.30 5.25 27.58
CA ASP A 312 -30.90 4.69 28.87
C ASP A 312 -29.37 4.56 28.95
N GLU A 313 -28.79 5.16 29.99
CA GLU A 313 -27.33 5.36 30.18
C GLU A 313 -26.55 4.03 30.27
N HIS A 314 -27.27 2.89 30.48
CA HIS A 314 -26.71 1.54 30.62
C HIS A 314 -26.98 0.59 29.44
N ALA A 315 -27.63 1.03 28.35
CA ALA A 315 -27.94 0.16 27.20
C ALA A 315 -26.70 -0.41 26.47
N TRP A 316 -25.54 0.21 26.68
CA TRP A 316 -24.24 -0.13 26.09
C TRP A 316 -23.65 -1.45 26.63
N GLU A 317 -23.97 -1.82 27.87
CA GLU A 317 -23.44 -3.00 28.56
C GLU A 317 -24.05 -4.33 28.04
N ALA A 318 -25.20 -4.27 27.36
CA ALA A 318 -25.89 -5.44 26.80
C ALA A 318 -25.43 -5.82 25.38
N ILE A 319 -24.58 -5.01 24.76
CA ILE A 319 -24.15 -5.19 23.38
C ILE A 319 -22.88 -6.06 23.31
N GLY A 320 -23.07 -7.38 23.23
CA GLY A 320 -21.96 -8.35 23.13
C GLY A 320 -21.25 -8.41 21.76
N SER A 321 -21.45 -7.43 20.87
CA SER A 321 -20.88 -7.41 19.51
C SER A 321 -20.21 -6.06 19.23
N GLU A 322 -18.91 -6.08 18.97
CA GLU A 322 -18.11 -4.87 18.68
C GLU A 322 -18.68 -4.04 17.52
N LEU A 323 -19.32 -4.70 16.55
CA LEU A 323 -20.01 -4.04 15.44
C LEU A 323 -21.20 -3.20 15.94
N ARG A 324 -22.06 -3.78 16.78
CA ARG A 324 -23.20 -3.05 17.34
C ARG A 324 -22.76 -1.92 18.28
N LEU A 325 -21.63 -2.07 18.96
CA LEU A 325 -21.02 -1.00 19.75
C LEU A 325 -20.55 0.16 18.87
N LEU A 326 -19.93 -0.14 17.72
CA LEU A 326 -19.54 0.90 16.76
C LEU A 326 -20.77 1.62 16.18
N GLU A 327 -21.82 0.89 15.79
CA GLU A 327 -23.07 1.50 15.31
C GLU A 327 -23.68 2.45 16.34
N ALA A 328 -23.75 2.03 17.61
CA ALA A 328 -24.28 2.85 18.68
C ALA A 328 -23.45 4.13 18.90
N ARG A 329 -22.10 4.02 18.90
CA ARG A 329 -21.19 5.17 19.04
C ARG A 329 -21.32 6.17 17.89
N LEU A 330 -21.51 5.67 16.67
CA LEU A 330 -21.71 6.52 15.49
C LEU A 330 -23.09 7.19 15.52
N ALA A 331 -24.12 6.49 16.00
CA ALA A 331 -25.46 7.06 16.16
C ALA A 331 -25.50 8.15 17.25
N SER A 332 -24.64 8.07 18.26
CA SER A 332 -24.49 9.09 19.29
C SER A 332 -23.50 10.20 18.93
N SER A 333 -22.86 10.17 17.76
CA SER A 333 -21.92 11.21 17.35
C SER A 333 -22.66 12.52 17.07
N GLU A 334 -22.15 13.63 17.59
CA GLU A 334 -22.76 14.96 17.49
C GLU A 334 -22.54 15.59 16.10
N SER A 335 -21.56 15.09 15.33
CA SER A 335 -21.20 15.64 14.03
C SER A 335 -20.60 14.60 13.07
N LYS A 336 -20.55 14.96 11.78
CA LYS A 336 -19.81 14.19 10.75
C LYS A 336 -18.31 14.11 11.11
N GLU A 337 -17.74 15.19 11.65
CA GLU A 337 -16.33 15.23 12.02
C GLU A 337 -16.00 14.21 13.12
N GLU A 338 -16.80 14.18 14.19
CA GLU A 338 -16.63 13.21 15.27
C GLU A 338 -16.75 11.77 14.76
N ALA A 339 -17.78 11.49 13.94
CA ALA A 339 -17.96 10.18 13.33
C ALA A 339 -16.75 9.79 12.47
N MET A 340 -16.23 10.69 11.63
CA MET A 340 -15.06 10.45 10.79
C MET A 340 -13.78 10.19 11.63
N GLN A 341 -13.61 10.88 12.76
CA GLN A 341 -12.49 10.65 13.68
C GLN A 341 -12.58 9.27 14.35
N ILE A 342 -13.76 8.85 14.79
CA ILE A 342 -13.99 7.52 15.37
C ILE A 342 -13.66 6.43 14.33
N LEU A 343 -14.17 6.58 13.11
CA LEU A 343 -13.93 5.65 12.00
C LEU A 343 -12.44 5.57 11.63
N ALA A 344 -11.76 6.71 11.51
CA ALA A 344 -10.35 6.76 11.18
C ALA A 344 -9.47 6.02 12.20
N ARG A 345 -9.82 6.01 13.50
CA ARG A 345 -9.08 5.25 14.52
C ARG A 345 -9.20 3.73 14.37
N LEU A 346 -10.28 3.25 13.74
CA LEU A 346 -10.53 1.83 13.48
C LEU A 346 -10.00 1.38 12.12
N MET A 347 -9.49 2.31 11.33
CA MET A 347 -8.89 2.08 10.02
C MET A 347 -7.37 2.21 10.09
N THR A 348 -6.73 1.85 11.21
CA THR A 348 -5.26 1.82 11.23
C THR A 348 -4.74 0.67 10.36
N PRO A 349 -3.50 0.71 9.86
CA PRO A 349 -2.85 -0.42 9.20
C PRO A 349 -2.99 -1.78 9.92
N GLY A 350 -2.96 -1.79 11.25
CA GLY A 350 -3.16 -3.00 12.07
C GLY A 350 -4.62 -3.44 12.22
N GLU A 351 -5.59 -2.54 12.06
CA GLU A 351 -7.02 -2.81 12.32
C GLU A 351 -7.89 -2.87 11.05
N GLN A 352 -7.46 -2.27 9.93
CA GLN A 352 -8.26 -2.09 8.72
C GLN A 352 -8.80 -3.40 8.08
N HIS A 353 -8.26 -4.54 8.48
CA HIS A 353 -8.63 -5.87 7.99
C HIS A 353 -9.51 -6.66 8.96
N THR A 354 -9.73 -6.18 10.18
CA THR A 354 -10.64 -6.78 11.17
C THR A 354 -12.10 -6.54 10.77
N GLN A 355 -13.04 -7.25 11.38
CA GLN A 355 -14.47 -7.05 11.08
C GLN A 355 -14.92 -5.60 11.36
N VAL A 356 -14.43 -5.04 12.47
CA VAL A 356 -14.72 -3.66 12.89
C VAL A 356 -14.05 -2.67 11.93
N GLY A 357 -12.78 -2.89 11.56
CA GLY A 357 -12.08 -2.03 10.60
C GLY A 357 -12.70 -2.03 9.22
N LEU A 358 -13.17 -3.19 8.74
CA LEU A 358 -13.91 -3.30 7.48
C LEU A 358 -15.25 -2.55 7.54
N MET A 359 -15.97 -2.62 8.66
CA MET A 359 -17.19 -1.82 8.82
C MET A 359 -16.88 -0.33 8.86
N ALA A 360 -15.83 0.07 9.58
CA ALA A 360 -15.39 1.45 9.66
C ALA A 360 -15.03 2.01 8.26
N ALA A 361 -14.23 1.27 7.47
CA ALA A 361 -13.87 1.66 6.12
C ALA A 361 -15.08 1.81 5.19
N ARG A 362 -16.11 0.97 5.37
CA ARG A 362 -17.35 1.05 4.61
C ARG A 362 -18.14 2.32 4.94
N ILE A 363 -18.34 2.60 6.23
CA ILE A 363 -19.09 3.78 6.68
C ILE A 363 -18.30 5.06 6.32
N PHE A 364 -16.99 5.08 6.56
CA PHE A 364 -16.11 6.19 6.18
C PHE A 364 -16.23 6.47 4.68
N SER A 365 -16.14 5.44 3.83
CA SER A 365 -16.27 5.58 2.38
C SER A 365 -17.62 6.15 1.93
N GLN A 366 -18.69 5.90 2.68
CA GLN A 366 -20.01 6.46 2.40
C GLN A 366 -20.06 7.94 2.82
N LEU A 367 -19.66 8.25 4.05
CA LEU A 367 -19.63 9.63 4.57
C LEU A 367 -18.68 10.53 3.78
N PHE A 368 -17.58 9.98 3.27
CA PHE A 368 -16.61 10.71 2.45
C PHE A 368 -17.19 11.15 1.08
N ARG A 369 -18.25 10.49 0.59
CA ARG A 369 -18.92 10.85 -0.68
C ARG A 369 -20.09 11.82 -0.50
N LEU A 370 -20.57 11.99 0.74
CA LEU A 370 -21.60 12.95 1.11
C LEU A 370 -20.98 14.32 1.32
#